data_AF-A0A970AL65-F1
#
_entry.id   AF-A0A970AL65-F1
#
_cell.length_a   1.000
_cell.length_b   1.000
_cell.length_c   1.000
_cell.angle_alpha   90.00
_cell.angle_beta   90.00
_cell.angle_gamma   90.00
#
_symmetry.space_group_name_H-M   'P 1'
#
loop_
_entity.id
_entity.type
_entity.pdbx_description
1 polymer ?
#
loop_
_entity_poly.entity_id
_entity_poly.type
_entity_poly.pdbx_seq_one_letter_code
_entity_poly.pdbx_strand_id
1 'polypeptide(L)'
;MLDYTVHNYMEDIIKNLVKEMLRERPDVCDCDTCYWDICALVLNRIKPQYLEIETNIQKLSPFMLNRLRNLVLDAMVLVANNARPYHGKDQTVTIQLQNLSEPLVRRILTEMSETNEFLRENKESLPVIAAMILNQLEPRYAVTDRGGAYLRARELELQFLPSIMSKVYNVVKQFQG
;
A
#
# COMPACT_ATOMS: atom_id res chain seq x y z
N MET A 1 14.89 -11.64 -11.93
CA MET A 1 13.97 -10.74 -11.21
C MET A 1 14.57 -10.46 -9.84
N LEU A 2 14.66 -9.20 -9.41
CA LEU A 2 15.13 -8.88 -8.05
C LEU A 2 14.10 -9.38 -7.03
N ASP A 3 14.53 -10.29 -6.15
CA ASP A 3 13.68 -10.88 -5.12
C ASP A 3 13.97 -10.23 -3.76
N TYR A 4 13.07 -9.33 -3.35
CA TYR A 4 13.10 -8.69 -2.04
C TYR A 4 11.68 -8.35 -1.60
N THR A 5 11.39 -8.38 -0.32
CA THR A 5 10.07 -8.04 0.22
C THR A 5 10.10 -6.67 0.89
N VAL A 6 9.10 -5.85 0.59
CA VAL A 6 8.80 -4.60 1.30
C VAL A 6 7.41 -4.74 1.91
N HIS A 7 7.21 -4.16 3.09
CA HIS A 7 5.93 -4.22 3.78
C HIS A 7 5.66 -2.88 4.45
N ASN A 8 4.48 -2.30 4.20
CA ASN A 8 4.04 -1.09 4.88
C ASN A 8 3.42 -1.47 6.22
N TYR A 9 4.08 -1.14 7.33
CA TYR A 9 3.61 -1.49 8.67
C TYR A 9 2.25 -0.84 9.03
N MET A 10 1.87 0.26 8.36
CA MET A 10 0.54 0.83 8.50
C MET A 10 -0.56 -0.13 8.04
N GLU A 11 -0.27 -1.08 7.15
CA GLU A 11 -1.25 -2.08 6.73
C GLU A 11 -1.72 -2.93 7.90
N ASP A 12 -0.81 -3.40 8.75
CA ASP A 12 -1.18 -4.25 9.89
C ASP A 12 -2.01 -3.47 10.92
N ILE A 13 -1.59 -2.22 11.17
CA ILE A 13 -2.30 -1.28 12.05
C ILE A 13 -3.73 -1.05 11.52
N ILE A 14 -3.89 -0.74 10.23
CA ILE A 14 -5.20 -0.47 9.65
C ILE A 14 -6.06 -1.74 9.60
N LYS A 15 -5.51 -2.88 9.17
CA LYS A 15 -6.21 -4.16 9.10
C LYS A 15 -6.80 -4.54 10.46
N ASN A 16 -6.01 -4.39 11.53
CA ASN A 16 -6.48 -4.68 12.89
C ASN A 16 -7.52 -3.66 13.37
N LEU A 17 -7.30 -2.36 13.13
CA LEU A 17 -8.22 -1.31 13.55
C LEU A 17 -9.59 -1.42 12.87
N VAL A 18 -9.62 -1.72 11.57
CA VAL A 18 -10.86 -1.93 10.83
C VAL A 18 -11.64 -3.12 11.38
N LYS A 19 -10.95 -4.24 11.70
CA LYS A 19 -11.60 -5.40 12.34
C LYS A 19 -12.20 -5.06 13.69
N GLU A 20 -11.51 -4.28 14.52
CA GLU A 20 -12.02 -3.82 15.80
C GLU A 20 -13.28 -2.96 15.61
N MET A 21 -13.22 -1.98 14.72
CA MET A 21 -14.33 -1.05 14.50
C MET A 21 -15.55 -1.69 13.83
N LEU A 22 -15.37 -2.67 12.93
CA LEU A 22 -16.50 -3.39 12.32
C LEU A 22 -17.30 -4.19 13.37
N ARG A 23 -16.63 -4.74 14.40
CA ARG A 23 -17.31 -5.41 15.52
C ARG A 23 -18.16 -4.46 16.35
N GLU A 24 -17.79 -3.19 16.42
CA GLU A 24 -18.51 -2.14 17.15
C GLU A 24 -19.60 -1.45 16.30
N ARG A 25 -19.64 -1.71 14.99
CA ARG A 25 -20.51 -1.05 14.01
C ARG A 25 -21.30 -2.06 13.17
N PRO A 26 -22.32 -2.73 13.75
CA PRO A 26 -23.15 -3.70 13.03
C PRO A 26 -24.01 -3.08 11.92
N ASP A 27 -24.09 -1.75 11.86
CA ASP A 27 -24.70 -0.98 10.77
C ASP A 27 -23.88 -1.01 9.46
N VAL A 28 -22.61 -1.43 9.53
CA VAL A 28 -21.68 -1.48 8.39
C VAL A 28 -21.46 -2.95 7.97
N CYS A 29 -21.48 -3.23 6.66
CA CYS A 29 -21.19 -4.57 6.13
C CYS A 29 -19.74 -4.99 6.41
N ASP A 30 -19.55 -6.21 6.94
CA ASP A 30 -18.26 -6.77 7.36
C ASP A 30 -17.69 -7.83 6.39
N CYS A 31 -18.28 -7.99 5.20
CA CYS A 31 -17.77 -8.94 4.21
C CYS A 31 -16.34 -8.61 3.77
N ASP A 32 -15.58 -9.61 3.30
CA ASP A 32 -14.18 -9.46 2.87
C ASP A 32 -13.98 -8.28 1.92
N THR A 33 -14.92 -8.08 0.99
CA THR A 33 -14.81 -7.01 0.01
C THR A 33 -14.91 -5.63 0.64
N CYS A 34 -15.93 -5.39 1.48
CA CYS A 34 -16.07 -4.13 2.21
C CYS A 34 -14.88 -3.91 3.15
N TYR A 35 -14.41 -4.95 3.83
CA TYR A 35 -13.22 -4.90 4.67
C TYR A 35 -11.98 -4.40 3.90
N TRP A 36 -11.70 -4.98 2.73
CA TRP A 36 -10.56 -4.58 1.90
C TRP A 36 -10.73 -3.17 1.30
N ASP A 37 -11.94 -2.80 0.89
CA ASP A 37 -12.24 -1.47 0.36
C ASP A 37 -12.04 -0.38 1.43
N ILE A 38 -12.50 -0.62 2.66
CA ILE A 38 -12.25 0.28 3.80
C ILE A 38 -10.74 0.40 4.03
N CYS A 39 -10.00 -0.71 4.07
CA CYS A 39 -8.54 -0.68 4.24
C CYS A 39 -7.86 0.16 3.14
N ALA A 40 -8.21 -0.05 1.87
CA ALA A 40 -7.64 0.69 0.74
C ALA A 40 -7.93 2.19 0.84
N LEU A 41 -9.18 2.57 1.13
CA LEU A 41 -9.58 3.97 1.29
C LEU A 41 -8.81 4.66 2.42
N VAL A 42 -8.60 3.99 3.55
CA VAL A 42 -7.85 4.53 4.68
C VAL A 42 -6.37 4.65 4.37
N LEU A 43 -5.75 3.58 3.83
CA LEU A 43 -4.32 3.54 3.52
C LEU A 43 -3.92 4.59 2.47
N ASN A 44 -4.82 4.90 1.53
CA ASN A 44 -4.62 5.98 0.54
C ASN A 44 -4.66 7.40 1.14
N ARG A 45 -5.06 7.56 2.41
CA ARG A 45 -5.19 8.86 3.10
C ARG A 45 -4.17 9.07 4.21
N ILE A 46 -3.28 8.11 4.43
CA ILE A 46 -2.23 8.19 5.45
C ILE A 46 -0.85 8.07 4.84
N LYS A 47 0.16 8.58 5.56
CA LYS A 47 1.55 8.44 5.13
C LYS A 47 1.97 6.96 5.28
N PRO A 48 2.50 6.31 4.23
CA PRO A 48 3.03 4.96 4.33
C PRO A 48 4.29 4.92 5.20
N GLN A 49 4.56 3.78 5.83
CA GLN A 49 5.73 3.54 6.67
C GLN A 49 6.33 2.16 6.37
N TYR A 50 7.40 2.15 5.56
CA TYR A 50 8.10 0.92 5.15
C TYR A 50 9.39 0.62 5.93
N LEU A 51 9.81 1.49 6.87
CA LEU A 51 11.10 1.38 7.60
C LEU A 51 10.96 1.19 9.12
N GLU A 52 9.79 1.45 9.71
CA GLU A 52 9.60 1.50 11.18
C GLU A 52 8.83 0.29 11.70
N ILE A 53 9.48 -0.58 12.50
CA ILE A 53 8.93 -1.87 12.97
C ILE A 53 8.11 -1.70 14.26
N GLU A 54 6.99 -0.98 14.20
CA GLU A 54 6.01 -0.93 15.29
C GLU A 54 4.59 -1.20 14.72
N THR A 55 4.18 -2.47 14.70
CA THR A 55 2.90 -2.91 14.11
C THR A 55 1.73 -2.96 15.11
N ASN A 56 1.97 -2.60 16.38
CA ASN A 56 0.98 -2.72 17.44
C ASN A 56 0.22 -1.40 17.65
N ILE A 57 -1.10 -1.41 17.37
CA ILE A 57 -2.01 -0.27 17.58
C ILE A 57 -1.90 0.28 19.00
N GLN A 58 -1.71 -0.58 20.02
CA GLN A 58 -1.67 -0.19 21.43
C GLN A 58 -0.46 0.69 21.77
N LYS A 59 0.56 0.71 20.92
CA LYS A 59 1.75 1.55 21.09
C LYS A 59 1.62 2.92 20.43
N LEU A 60 0.56 3.13 19.64
CA LEU A 60 0.29 4.44 19.04
C LEU A 60 -0.15 5.44 20.11
N SER A 61 0.26 6.70 19.94
CA SER A 61 -0.22 7.77 20.82
C SER A 61 -1.76 7.91 20.72
N PRO A 62 -2.45 8.32 21.80
CA PRO A 62 -3.90 8.49 21.79
C PRO A 62 -4.40 9.43 20.68
N PHE A 63 -3.63 10.49 20.39
CA PHE A 63 -3.92 11.43 19.31
C PHE A 63 -3.88 10.75 17.93
N MET A 64 -2.81 9.99 17.66
CA MET A 64 -2.66 9.26 16.40
C MET A 64 -3.76 8.20 16.24
N LEU A 65 -4.04 7.45 17.30
CA LEU A 65 -5.10 6.43 17.29
C LEU A 65 -6.47 7.05 16.99
N ASN A 66 -6.82 8.17 17.63
CA ASN A 66 -8.08 8.85 17.38
C ASN A 66 -8.18 9.37 15.93
N ARG A 67 -7.07 9.93 15.41
CA ARG A 67 -7.00 10.36 14.01
C ARG A 67 -7.25 9.19 13.04
N LEU A 68 -6.63 8.03 13.30
CA LEU A 68 -6.84 6.83 12.47
C LEU A 68 -8.28 6.34 12.55
N ARG A 69 -8.89 6.30 13.74
CA ARG A 69 -10.30 5.93 13.93
C ARG A 69 -11.24 6.81 13.12
N ASN A 70 -11.01 8.12 13.11
CA ASN A 70 -11.83 9.03 12.31
C ASN A 70 -11.72 8.73 10.81
N LEU A 71 -10.50 8.48 10.30
CA LEU A 71 -10.31 8.11 8.90
C LEU A 71 -10.99 6.78 8.54
N VAL A 72 -10.93 5.79 9.45
CA VAL A 72 -11.63 4.51 9.29
C VAL A 72 -13.14 4.73 9.27
N LEU A 73 -13.67 5.55 10.19
CA LEU A 73 -15.09 5.87 10.23
C LEU A 73 -15.56 6.52 8.93
N ASP A 74 -14.82 7.50 8.40
CA ASP A 74 -15.15 8.14 7.14
C ASP A 74 -15.15 7.13 5.97
N ALA A 75 -14.16 6.22 5.94
CA ALA A 75 -14.09 5.17 4.94
C ALA A 75 -15.25 4.16 5.05
N MET A 76 -15.62 3.77 6.27
CA MET A 76 -16.80 2.92 6.53
C MET A 76 -18.07 3.57 6.00
N VAL A 77 -18.28 4.86 6.28
CA VAL A 77 -19.44 5.61 5.78
C VAL A 77 -19.44 5.65 4.24
N LEU A 78 -18.28 5.87 3.62
CA LEU A 78 -18.17 5.90 2.15
C LEU A 78 -18.50 4.54 1.52
N VAL A 79 -18.02 3.44 2.11
CA VAL A 79 -18.29 2.08 1.60
C VAL A 79 -19.75 1.69 1.86
N ALA A 80 -20.30 2.00 3.04
CA ALA A 80 -21.68 1.70 3.40
C ALA A 80 -22.69 2.46 2.52
N ASN A 81 -22.39 3.71 2.17
CA ASN A 81 -23.24 4.54 1.32
C ASN A 81 -23.00 4.33 -0.19
N ASN A 82 -22.07 3.46 -0.58
CA ASN A 82 -21.87 3.15 -1.99
C ASN A 82 -23.12 2.44 -2.51
N ALA A 83 -23.86 3.08 -3.44
CA ALA A 83 -25.11 2.54 -3.99
C ALA A 83 -24.96 1.18 -4.68
N ARG A 84 -23.73 0.79 -5.04
CA ARG A 84 -23.35 -0.54 -5.53
C ARG A 84 -22.01 -0.94 -4.92
N PRO A 85 -21.98 -1.36 -3.64
CA PRO A 85 -20.76 -1.85 -3.04
C PRO A 85 -20.33 -3.10 -3.81
N TYR A 86 -19.04 -3.23 -4.09
CA TYR A 86 -18.56 -4.47 -4.65
C TYR A 86 -18.71 -5.52 -3.54
N HIS A 87 -19.52 -6.54 -3.81
CA HIS A 87 -19.60 -7.75 -3.01
C HIS A 87 -19.19 -8.84 -3.97
N GLY A 88 -17.98 -9.39 -3.80
CA GLY A 88 -17.38 -10.32 -4.76
C GLY A 88 -18.39 -11.34 -5.27
N LYS A 89 -18.65 -11.36 -6.59
CA LYS A 89 -19.69 -12.21 -7.20
C LYS A 89 -19.35 -13.71 -7.13
N ASP A 90 -18.13 -14.04 -6.73
CA ASP A 90 -17.60 -15.39 -6.68
C ASP A 90 -16.62 -15.51 -5.50
N GLN A 91 -17.01 -16.21 -4.43
CA GLN A 91 -16.17 -16.41 -3.23
C GLN A 91 -14.92 -17.26 -3.50
N THR A 92 -14.75 -17.72 -4.74
CA THR A 92 -13.61 -18.52 -5.20
C THR A 92 -12.39 -17.66 -5.56
N VAL A 93 -12.56 -16.36 -5.78
CA VAL A 93 -11.47 -15.45 -6.17
C VAL A 93 -10.89 -14.77 -4.93
N THR A 94 -9.63 -15.07 -4.62
CA THR A 94 -8.91 -14.38 -3.53
C THR A 94 -8.60 -12.94 -3.94
N ILE A 95 -9.38 -12.01 -3.40
CA ILE A 95 -9.15 -10.58 -3.53
C ILE A 95 -8.06 -10.18 -2.52
N GLN A 96 -7.08 -9.40 -2.97
CA GLN A 96 -6.01 -8.89 -2.12
C GLN A 96 -5.90 -7.37 -2.22
N LEU A 97 -5.59 -6.75 -1.09
CA LEU A 97 -5.15 -5.38 -1.01
C LEU A 97 -3.69 -5.29 -1.44
N GLN A 98 -3.39 -4.43 -2.40
CA GLN A 98 -2.01 -4.22 -2.89
C GLN A 98 -1.73 -2.75 -3.15
N ASN A 99 -0.54 -2.27 -2.77
CA ASN A 99 -0.04 -0.97 -3.23
C ASN A 99 0.53 -1.11 -4.64
N LEU A 100 -0.16 -0.55 -5.62
CA LEU A 100 0.20 -0.66 -7.04
C LEU A 100 1.52 0.04 -7.39
N SER A 101 2.07 0.88 -6.49
CA SER A 101 3.40 1.47 -6.66
C SER A 101 4.55 0.49 -6.38
N GLU A 102 4.33 -0.55 -5.56
CA GLU A 102 5.36 -1.55 -5.23
C GLU A 102 5.85 -2.34 -6.44
N PRO A 103 4.99 -2.96 -7.28
CA PRO A 103 5.46 -3.69 -8.45
C PRO A 103 6.15 -2.77 -9.46
N LEU A 104 5.71 -1.50 -9.59
CA LEU A 104 6.36 -0.52 -10.47
C LEU A 104 7.76 -0.15 -9.99
N VAL A 105 7.92 0.16 -8.69
CA VAL A 105 9.24 0.46 -8.10
C VAL A 105 10.17 -0.73 -8.24
N ARG A 106 9.68 -1.96 -8.01
CA ARG A 106 10.46 -3.19 -8.22
C ARG A 106 10.95 -3.34 -9.65
N ARG A 107 10.07 -3.10 -10.62
CA ARG A 107 10.41 -3.21 -12.04
C ARG A 107 11.47 -2.17 -12.42
N ILE A 108 11.27 -0.91 -12.04
CA ILE A 108 12.23 0.18 -12.30
C ILE A 108 13.59 -0.13 -11.68
N LEU A 109 13.64 -0.54 -10.41
CA LEU A 109 14.91 -0.88 -9.76
C LEU A 109 15.59 -2.09 -10.43
N THR A 110 14.81 -3.04 -10.95
CA THR A 110 15.34 -4.17 -11.74
C THR A 110 16.00 -3.67 -13.02
N GLU A 111 15.28 -2.89 -13.83
CA GLU A 111 15.80 -2.28 -15.07
C GLU A 111 17.02 -1.39 -14.80
N MET A 112 17.00 -0.58 -13.73
CA MET A 112 18.13 0.26 -13.35
C MET A 112 19.34 -0.58 -12.91
N SER A 113 19.16 -1.70 -12.21
CA SER A 113 20.27 -2.58 -11.81
C SER A 113 21.01 -3.22 -12.98
N GLU A 114 20.37 -3.30 -14.16
CA GLU A 114 21.01 -3.78 -15.38
C GLU A 114 22.05 -2.79 -15.91
N THR A 115 21.91 -1.50 -15.62
CA THR A 115 22.79 -0.43 -16.16
C THR A 115 23.56 0.33 -15.08
N ASN A 116 23.16 0.24 -13.81
CA ASN A 116 23.78 0.92 -12.68
C ASN A 116 24.65 -0.02 -11.84
N GLU A 117 25.97 0.21 -11.83
CA GLU A 117 26.96 -0.63 -11.12
C GLU A 117 26.68 -0.73 -9.63
N PHE A 118 26.42 0.39 -8.95
CA PHE A 118 26.09 0.42 -7.53
C PHE A 118 24.92 -0.50 -7.19
N LEU A 119 23.78 -0.38 -7.90
CA LEU A 119 22.61 -1.24 -7.65
C LEU A 119 22.87 -2.73 -7.97
N ARG A 120 23.76 -3.00 -8.93
CA ARG A 120 24.12 -4.36 -9.31
C ARG A 120 24.97 -5.04 -8.24
N GLU A 121 25.87 -4.30 -7.62
CA GLU A 121 26.80 -4.78 -6.60
C GLU A 121 26.19 -4.79 -5.20
N ASN A 122 25.29 -3.83 -4.90
CA ASN A 122 24.71 -3.61 -3.57
C ASN A 122 23.24 -4.07 -3.53
N LYS A 123 22.98 -5.33 -3.89
CA LYS A 123 21.61 -5.87 -3.96
C LYS A 123 20.95 -5.97 -2.59
N GLU A 124 21.73 -6.16 -1.53
CA GLU A 124 21.29 -6.14 -0.14
C GLU A 124 20.73 -4.77 0.30
N SER A 125 21.12 -3.69 -0.38
CA SER A 125 20.63 -2.34 -0.12
C SER A 125 19.26 -2.07 -0.79
N LEU A 126 18.85 -2.90 -1.75
CA LEU A 126 17.59 -2.73 -2.51
C LEU A 126 16.32 -2.66 -1.66
N PRO A 127 16.13 -3.48 -0.60
CA PRO A 127 14.93 -3.39 0.23
C PRO A 127 14.81 -2.02 0.91
N VAL A 128 15.93 -1.47 1.41
CA VAL A 128 15.97 -0.16 2.07
C VAL A 128 15.75 0.96 1.06
N ILE A 129 16.40 0.89 -0.11
CA ILE A 129 16.19 1.83 -1.22
C ILE A 129 14.72 1.84 -1.64
N ALA A 130 14.13 0.66 -1.85
CA ALA A 130 12.71 0.52 -2.21
C ALA A 130 11.79 1.10 -1.14
N ALA A 131 12.05 0.82 0.15
CA ALA A 131 11.28 1.37 1.26
C ALA A 131 11.38 2.92 1.32
N MET A 132 12.57 3.48 1.11
CA MET A 132 12.77 4.94 1.05
C MET A 132 12.02 5.57 -0.12
N ILE A 133 12.03 4.93 -1.28
CA ILE A 133 11.28 5.36 -2.46
C ILE A 133 9.78 5.34 -2.15
N LEU A 134 9.26 4.21 -1.67
CA LEU A 134 7.83 4.03 -1.41
C LEU A 134 7.30 4.99 -0.33
N ASN A 135 8.11 5.30 0.70
CA ASN A 135 7.79 6.31 1.71
C ASN A 135 7.66 7.75 1.13
N GLN A 136 8.23 8.00 -0.05
CA GLN A 136 8.16 9.28 -0.77
C GLN A 136 7.12 9.28 -1.90
N LEU A 137 6.46 8.16 -2.15
CA LEU A 137 5.37 8.05 -3.13
C LEU A 137 4.02 8.25 -2.45
N GLU A 138 3.05 8.78 -3.20
CA GLU A 138 1.67 8.71 -2.76
C GLU A 138 1.25 7.22 -2.76
N PRO A 139 0.62 6.73 -1.68
CA PRO A 139 0.12 5.37 -1.61
C PRO A 139 -0.99 5.18 -2.65
N ARG A 140 -0.96 4.04 -3.35
CA ARG A 140 -1.94 3.68 -4.39
C ARG A 140 -2.44 2.27 -4.17
N TYR A 141 -3.18 2.10 -3.09
CA TYR A 141 -3.81 0.84 -2.73
C TYR A 141 -5.03 0.58 -3.61
N ALA A 142 -5.11 -0.65 -4.12
CA ALA A 142 -6.27 -1.17 -4.81
C ALA A 142 -6.61 -2.56 -4.29
N VAL A 143 -7.91 -2.86 -4.35
CA VAL A 143 -8.49 -4.17 -4.06
C VAL A 143 -8.65 -4.89 -5.38
N THR A 144 -7.82 -5.92 -5.63
CA THR A 144 -7.77 -6.62 -6.92
C THR A 144 -7.65 -8.12 -6.72
N ASP A 145 -8.18 -8.90 -7.65
CA ASP A 145 -7.73 -10.27 -7.84
C ASP A 145 -6.28 -10.27 -8.40
N ARG A 146 -5.59 -11.41 -8.33
CA ARG A 146 -4.17 -11.48 -8.77
C ARG A 146 -3.96 -11.01 -10.22
N GLY A 147 -4.96 -11.11 -11.10
CA GLY A 147 -4.89 -10.69 -12.50
C GLY A 147 -5.18 -9.20 -12.73
N GLY A 148 -6.15 -8.63 -12.02
CA GLY A 148 -6.56 -7.23 -12.15
C GLY A 148 -5.56 -6.22 -11.58
N ALA A 149 -4.72 -6.66 -10.63
CA ALA A 149 -3.59 -5.87 -10.11
C ALA A 149 -2.69 -5.36 -11.23
N TYR A 150 -2.37 -6.22 -12.20
CA TYR A 150 -1.48 -5.92 -13.31
C TYR A 150 -2.08 -4.89 -14.29
N LEU A 151 -3.37 -5.02 -14.61
CA LEU A 151 -4.05 -4.06 -15.51
C LEU A 151 -4.15 -2.67 -14.88
N ARG A 152 -4.52 -2.57 -13.59
CA ARG A 152 -4.57 -1.28 -12.89
C ARG A 152 -3.20 -0.69 -12.63
N ALA A 153 -2.19 -1.52 -12.35
CA ALA A 153 -0.81 -1.06 -12.26
C ALA A 153 -0.30 -0.48 -13.59
N ARG A 154 -0.69 -1.06 -14.73
CA ARG A 154 -0.35 -0.55 -16.08
C ARG A 154 -1.05 0.79 -16.40
N GLU A 155 -2.28 0.99 -15.95
CA GLU A 155 -2.96 2.28 -16.09
C GLU A 155 -2.27 3.37 -15.25
N LEU A 156 -1.90 3.04 -14.01
CA LEU A 156 -1.11 3.93 -13.16
C LEU A 156 0.26 4.23 -13.76
N GLU A 157 0.91 3.25 -14.39
CA GLU A 157 2.19 3.42 -15.05
C GLU A 157 2.14 4.53 -16.11
N LEU A 158 1.13 4.51 -16.98
CA LEU A 158 0.95 5.52 -18.03
C LEU A 158 0.82 6.94 -17.46
N GLN A 159 0.25 7.08 -16.26
CA GLN A 159 -0.03 8.37 -15.65
C GLN A 159 1.11 8.88 -14.75
N PHE A 160 1.84 7.99 -14.07
CA PHE A 160 2.72 8.37 -12.95
C PHE A 160 4.19 7.98 -13.11
N LEU A 161 4.56 7.25 -14.17
CA LEU A 161 5.94 6.78 -14.38
C LEU A 161 6.99 7.91 -14.27
N PRO A 162 6.84 9.10 -14.87
CA PRO A 162 7.86 10.15 -14.75
C PRO A 162 8.11 10.61 -13.30
N SER A 163 7.05 10.74 -12.51
CA SER A 163 7.15 11.14 -11.09
C SER A 163 7.85 10.04 -10.27
N ILE A 164 7.46 8.78 -10.48
CA ILE A 164 8.05 7.64 -9.78
C ILE A 164 9.54 7.50 -10.14
N MET A 165 9.89 7.58 -11.42
CA MET A 165 11.28 7.54 -11.90
C MET A 165 12.14 8.62 -11.25
N SER A 166 11.61 9.84 -11.11
CA SER A 166 12.32 10.93 -10.43
C SER A 166 12.59 10.63 -8.96
N LYS A 167 11.60 10.11 -8.20
CA LYS A 167 11.81 9.67 -6.81
C LYS A 167 12.87 8.55 -6.74
N VAL A 168 12.75 7.54 -7.60
CA VAL A 168 13.70 6.41 -7.65
C VAL A 168 15.13 6.93 -7.87
N TYR A 169 15.33 7.74 -8.91
CA TYR A 169 16.64 8.30 -9.24
C TYR A 169 17.24 9.11 -8.09
N ASN A 170 16.43 9.98 -7.47
CA ASN A 170 16.89 10.81 -6.35
C ASN A 170 17.33 9.98 -5.15
N VAL A 171 16.58 8.91 -4.81
CA VAL A 171 16.97 8.02 -3.70
C VAL A 171 18.23 7.26 -4.06
N VAL A 172 18.30 6.62 -5.23
CA VAL A 172 19.49 5.85 -5.65
C VAL A 172 20.76 6.73 -5.62
N LYS A 173 20.64 7.98 -6.05
CA LYS A 173 21.74 8.96 -6.01
C LYS A 173 22.25 9.23 -4.58
N GLN A 174 21.38 9.20 -3.57
CA GLN A 174 21.80 9.40 -2.17
C GLN A 174 22.72 8.29 -1.65
N PHE A 175 22.70 7.11 -2.26
CA PHE A 175 23.55 5.97 -1.88
C PHE A 175 24.85 5.89 -2.69
N GLN A 176 24.98 6.71 -3.75
CA GLN A 176 26.16 6.77 -4.61
C GLN A 176 27.07 7.96 -4.27
N GLY A 177 26.65 8.81 -3.34
CA GLY A 177 27.35 10.03 -2.91
C GLY A 177 28.15 9.83 -1.63
#